data_AF-A0A1F9VBL3-F1
#
_entry.id   AF-A0A1F9VBL3-F1
#
_cell.length_a   1.000
_cell.length_b   1.000
_cell.length_c   1.000
_cell.angle_alpha   90.00
_cell.angle_beta   90.00
_cell.angle_gamma   90.00
#
_symmetry.space_group_name_H-M   'P 1'
#
loop_
_entity.id
_entity.type
_entity.pdbx_description
1 polymer ?
#
loop_
_entity_poly.entity_id
_entity_poly.type
_entity_poly.pdbx_seq_one_letter_code
_entity_poly.pdbx_strand_id
1 'polypeptide(L)'
;MKATWLDSGIEILADKLMEEGIYYQKIPTENFQPSLDKIKKSWRYSAQDIVELYPAMPNLDAICAKFDKEHIHTDDEVRFVLNGEGIFDIRSKKDQWMRLLVEKGDFILVPANRNHLFYLTPTKTIQCVRLFKENPSWTPIYRS
;
A
#
# COMPACT_ATOMS: atom_id res chain seq x y z
N MET A 1 -4.79 10.62 2.29
CA MET A 1 -3.82 10.40 1.21
C MET A 1 -3.62 11.63 0.34
N LYS A 2 -2.36 11.90 0.02
CA LYS A 2 -1.93 12.86 -1.00
C LYS A 2 -1.22 12.07 -2.10
N ALA A 3 -1.69 12.20 -3.35
CA ALA A 3 -1.09 11.53 -4.50
C ALA A 3 -0.59 12.55 -5.52
N THR A 4 0.59 12.35 -6.08
CA THR A 4 1.22 13.28 -7.03
C THR A 4 2.00 12.53 -8.12
N TRP A 5 2.04 13.07 -9.33
CA TRP A 5 3.02 12.64 -10.33
C TRP A 5 4.42 13.04 -9.90
N LEU A 6 5.38 12.11 -9.90
CA LEU A 6 6.71 12.37 -9.36
C LEU A 6 7.48 13.43 -10.18
N ASP A 7 7.35 13.39 -11.51
CA ASP A 7 8.10 14.27 -12.41
C ASP A 7 7.58 15.72 -12.41
N SER A 8 6.27 15.90 -12.27
CA SER A 8 5.63 17.22 -12.37
C SER A 8 5.17 17.79 -11.03
N GLY A 9 5.08 16.96 -9.99
CA GLY A 9 4.49 17.34 -8.70
C GLY A 9 2.98 17.59 -8.74
N ILE A 10 2.33 17.39 -9.90
CA ILE A 10 0.90 17.64 -10.06
C ILE A 10 0.11 16.59 -9.27
N GLU A 11 -0.89 17.05 -8.53
CA GLU A 11 -1.78 16.21 -7.76
C GLU A 11 -2.58 15.22 -8.63
N ILE A 12 -2.77 14.02 -8.11
CA ILE A 12 -3.58 12.96 -8.72
C ILE A 12 -4.83 12.77 -7.88
N LEU A 13 -5.99 13.02 -8.49
CA LEU A 13 -7.28 12.84 -7.83
C LEU A 13 -7.65 11.35 -7.71
N ALA A 14 -8.52 11.01 -6.76
CA ALA A 14 -8.94 9.63 -6.49
C ALA A 14 -9.52 8.92 -7.71
N ASP A 15 -10.35 9.61 -8.51
CA ASP A 15 -10.91 9.04 -9.75
C ASP A 15 -9.81 8.66 -10.75
N LYS A 16 -8.75 9.47 -10.81
CA LYS A 16 -7.61 9.19 -11.69
C LYS A 16 -6.79 8.00 -11.20
N LEU A 17 -6.61 7.84 -9.90
CA LEU A 17 -6.00 6.64 -9.32
C LEU A 17 -6.84 5.39 -9.65
N MET A 18 -8.16 5.50 -9.56
CA MET A 18 -9.08 4.42 -9.89
C MET A 18 -9.02 4.04 -11.38
N GLU A 19 -8.90 5.01 -12.29
CA GLU A 19 -8.63 4.75 -13.71
C GLU A 19 -7.31 4.00 -13.94
N GLU A 20 -6.30 4.22 -13.09
CA GLU A 20 -5.04 3.49 -13.10
C GLU A 20 -5.15 2.09 -12.46
N GLY A 21 -6.29 1.77 -11.84
CA GLY A 21 -6.55 0.51 -11.14
C GLY A 21 -6.09 0.51 -9.68
N ILE A 22 -5.70 1.66 -9.15
CA ILE A 22 -5.33 1.84 -7.74
C ILE A 22 -6.59 2.25 -6.98
N TYR A 23 -7.09 1.36 -6.11
CA TYR A 23 -8.24 1.71 -5.30
C TYR A 23 -7.80 2.41 -4.02
N TYR A 24 -8.56 3.45 -3.66
CA TYR A 24 -8.36 4.17 -2.43
C TYR A 24 -9.70 4.49 -1.75
N GLN A 25 -9.70 4.39 -0.43
CA GLN A 25 -10.80 4.86 0.40
C GLN A 25 -10.28 5.34 1.76
N LYS A 26 -10.89 6.38 2.32
CA LYS A 26 -10.70 6.71 3.74
C LYS A 26 -11.69 5.90 4.58
N ILE A 27 -11.18 5.12 5.54
CA ILE A 27 -11.98 4.32 6.47
C ILE A 27 -11.63 4.78 7.90
N PRO A 28 -12.62 5.07 8.76
CA PRO A 28 -12.36 5.35 10.17
C PRO A 28 -11.59 4.19 10.83
N THR A 29 -10.60 4.52 11.65
CA THR A 29 -9.81 3.51 12.37
C THR A 29 -10.52 2.98 13.61
N GLU A 30 -11.50 3.70 14.12
CA GLU A 30 -12.31 3.28 15.25
C GLU A 30 -13.32 2.24 14.77
N ASN A 31 -13.28 1.03 15.35
CA ASN A 31 -14.16 -0.07 14.96
C ASN A 31 -14.15 -0.33 13.43
N PHE A 32 -12.97 -0.40 12.83
CA PHE A 32 -12.81 -0.57 11.37
C PHE A 32 -13.26 -1.95 10.85
N GLN A 33 -13.32 -2.96 11.72
CA GLN A 33 -13.47 -4.37 11.31
C GLN A 33 -14.74 -4.62 10.45
N PRO A 34 -15.93 -4.08 10.77
CA PRO A 34 -17.11 -4.24 9.91
C PRO A 34 -16.95 -3.66 8.50
N SER A 35 -16.16 -2.59 8.33
CA SER A 35 -15.85 -2.03 7.02
C SER A 35 -14.93 -2.94 6.22
N LEU A 36 -13.88 -3.47 6.88
CA LEU A 36 -12.97 -4.42 6.24
C LEU A 36 -13.67 -5.74 5.91
N ASP A 37 -14.57 -6.24 6.75
CA ASP A 37 -15.32 -7.48 6.49
C ASP A 37 -16.20 -7.35 5.23
N LYS A 38 -16.81 -6.18 5.00
CA LYS A 38 -17.55 -5.90 3.77
C LYS A 38 -16.64 -5.93 2.54
N ILE A 39 -15.45 -5.34 2.62
CA ILE A 39 -14.45 -5.35 1.54
C ILE A 39 -13.97 -6.78 1.29
N LYS A 40 -13.56 -7.50 2.34
CA LYS A 40 -13.11 -8.89 2.27
C LYS A 40 -14.14 -9.78 1.60
N LYS A 41 -15.42 -9.66 2.00
CA LYS A 41 -16.52 -10.42 1.39
C LYS A 41 -16.71 -10.06 -0.08
N SER A 42 -16.68 -8.77 -0.42
CA SER A 42 -16.93 -8.29 -1.78
C SER A 42 -15.80 -8.67 -2.74
N TRP A 43 -14.55 -8.60 -2.29
CA TRP A 43 -13.36 -8.80 -3.12
C TRP A 43 -12.68 -10.15 -2.90
N ARG A 44 -13.31 -11.03 -2.12
CA ARG A 44 -12.88 -12.41 -1.86
C ARG A 44 -11.51 -12.51 -1.19
N TYR A 45 -11.23 -11.62 -0.24
CA TYR A 45 -10.09 -11.78 0.67
C TYR A 45 -10.50 -12.68 1.84
N SER A 46 -9.71 -13.73 2.07
CA SER A 46 -10.00 -14.77 3.07
C SER A 46 -9.22 -14.57 4.37
N ALA A 47 -8.06 -13.89 4.33
CA ALA A 47 -7.20 -13.68 5.49
C ALA A 47 -6.83 -12.20 5.69
N GLN A 48 -6.44 -11.88 6.92
CA GLN A 48 -5.88 -10.58 7.29
C GLN A 48 -4.88 -10.77 8.42
N ASP A 49 -3.90 -9.87 8.52
CA ASP A 49 -3.06 -9.70 9.70
C ASP A 49 -2.73 -8.22 9.94
N ILE A 50 -2.01 -7.94 11.02
CA ILE A 50 -1.48 -6.61 11.33
C ILE A 50 0.03 -6.68 11.26
N VAL A 51 0.63 -5.75 10.53
CA VAL A 51 2.07 -5.51 10.50
C VAL A 51 2.36 -4.15 11.09
N GLU A 52 3.49 -4.04 11.80
CA GLU A 52 3.95 -2.80 12.40
C GLU A 52 5.45 -2.65 12.16
N LEU A 53 5.87 -1.43 11.82
CA LEU A 53 7.26 -0.99 11.76
C LEU A 53 7.39 0.26 12.63
N TYR A 54 8.44 0.32 13.44
CA TYR A 54 8.72 1.44 14.33
C TYR A 54 10.23 1.62 14.52
N PRO A 55 10.74 2.81 14.89
CA PRO A 55 12.17 3.13 14.87
C PRO A 55 13.07 2.22 15.70
N ALA A 56 12.56 1.72 16.83
CA ALA A 56 13.30 0.85 17.75
C ALA A 56 13.28 -0.64 17.34
N MET A 57 12.62 -1.00 16.24
CA MET A 57 12.51 -2.38 15.80
C MET A 57 13.89 -2.92 15.37
N PRO A 58 14.33 -4.09 15.89
CA PRO A 58 15.54 -4.74 15.40
C PRO A 58 15.42 -5.04 13.90
N ASN A 59 16.50 -4.83 13.15
CA ASN A 59 16.56 -5.08 11.70
C ASN A 59 15.62 -4.22 10.85
N LEU A 60 15.10 -3.10 11.35
CA LEU A 60 14.21 -2.21 10.61
C LEU A 60 14.78 -1.85 9.23
N ASP A 61 16.04 -1.42 9.15
CA ASP A 61 16.65 -1.00 7.89
C ASP A 61 16.76 -2.18 6.89
N ALA A 62 17.04 -3.39 7.37
CA ALA A 62 17.07 -4.60 6.53
C ALA A 62 15.68 -5.05 6.07
N ILE A 63 14.65 -4.77 6.86
CA ILE A 63 13.25 -4.96 6.46
C ILE A 63 12.87 -3.93 5.39
N CYS A 64 13.17 -2.64 5.60
CA CYS A 64 12.90 -1.56 4.66
C CYS A 64 13.59 -1.76 3.30
N ALA A 65 14.85 -2.24 3.30
CA ALA A 65 15.62 -2.50 2.09
C ALA A 65 15.04 -3.59 1.15
N LYS A 66 14.00 -4.31 1.59
CA LYS A 66 13.28 -5.27 0.75
C LYS A 66 12.17 -4.59 -0.07
N PHE A 67 11.64 -3.48 0.45
CA PHE A 67 10.47 -2.79 -0.08
C PHE A 67 10.82 -1.55 -0.93
N ASP A 68 12.01 -0.99 -0.73
CA ASP A 68 12.48 0.23 -1.41
C ASP A 68 12.97 0.01 -2.85
N LYS A 69 12.94 -1.24 -3.34
CA LYS A 69 13.28 -1.62 -4.71
C LYS A 69 12.01 -1.83 -5.52
N GLU A 70 12.00 -1.40 -6.79
CA GLU A 70 10.86 -1.62 -7.69
C GLU A 70 10.58 -3.12 -7.87
N HIS A 71 9.35 -3.54 -7.55
CA HIS A 71 8.90 -4.92 -7.60
C HIS A 71 7.42 -5.04 -7.98
N ILE A 72 7.01 -6.27 -8.28
CA ILE A 72 5.61 -6.68 -8.39
C ILE A 72 5.27 -7.78 -7.41
N HIS A 73 3.98 -7.93 -7.14
CA HIS A 73 3.37 -9.12 -6.55
C HIS A 73 2.39 -9.75 -7.55
N THR A 74 2.25 -11.07 -7.51
CA THR A 74 1.26 -11.80 -8.34
C THR A 74 -0.16 -11.71 -7.78
N ASP A 75 -0.29 -11.25 -6.53
CA ASP A 75 -1.54 -10.93 -5.86
C ASP A 75 -1.65 -9.42 -5.62
N ASP A 76 -2.85 -8.95 -5.26
CA ASP A 76 -3.07 -7.55 -4.89
C ASP A 76 -2.33 -7.22 -3.58
N GLU A 77 -1.66 -6.07 -3.54
CA GLU A 77 -1.10 -5.51 -2.32
C GLU A 77 -2.13 -4.58 -1.68
N VAL A 78 -2.78 -5.06 -0.61
CA VAL A 78 -3.78 -4.30 0.15
C VAL A 78 -3.20 -3.86 1.49
N ARG A 79 -3.36 -2.57 1.82
CA ARG A 79 -2.98 -1.99 3.11
C ARG A 79 -4.08 -1.08 3.62
N PHE A 80 -4.40 -1.21 4.91
CA PHE A 80 -5.19 -0.24 5.65
C PHE A 80 -4.37 0.29 6.82
N VAL A 81 -4.04 1.58 6.77
CA VAL A 81 -3.13 2.21 7.74
C VAL A 81 -3.87 2.50 9.05
N LEU A 82 -3.45 1.85 10.13
CA LEU A 82 -3.97 2.06 11.49
C LEU A 82 -3.25 3.19 12.22
N ASN A 83 -1.95 3.35 11.97
CA ASN A 83 -1.10 4.35 12.61
C ASN A 83 0.12 4.69 11.73
N GLY A 84 0.69 5.87 11.93
CA GLY A 84 1.86 6.32 11.21
C GLY A 84 1.60 6.60 9.74
N GLU A 85 2.65 6.48 8.93
CA GLU A 85 2.66 6.90 7.53
C GLU A 85 3.75 6.20 6.70
N GLY A 86 3.55 6.18 5.39
CA GLY A 86 4.51 5.64 4.44
C GLY A 86 4.22 6.12 3.04
N ILE A 87 5.15 5.85 2.12
CA ILE A 87 5.04 6.28 0.75
C ILE A 87 5.05 5.06 -0.16
N PHE A 88 4.03 4.99 -1.02
CA PHE A 88 4.01 4.10 -2.18
C PHE A 88 4.39 4.91 -3.42
N ASP A 89 5.45 4.50 -4.10
CA ASP A 89 5.68 4.93 -5.48
C ASP A 89 5.19 3.80 -6.39
N ILE A 90 4.27 4.12 -7.32
CA ILE A 90 3.57 3.15 -8.17
C ILE A 90 3.66 3.59 -9.62
N ARG A 91 4.03 2.68 -10.53
CA ARG A 91 4.01 2.96 -11.97
C ARG A 91 2.57 3.10 -12.47
N SER A 92 2.27 4.13 -13.26
CA SER A 92 1.01 4.19 -14.01
C SER A 92 1.01 3.18 -15.16
N LYS A 93 -0.13 3.03 -15.85
CA LYS A 93 -0.26 2.23 -17.07
C LYS A 93 0.65 2.72 -18.20
N LYS A 94 1.15 3.95 -18.10
CA LYS A 94 2.12 4.57 -19.03
C LYS A 94 3.55 4.58 -18.48
N ASP A 95 3.84 3.77 -17.47
CA ASP A 95 5.15 3.64 -16.81
C ASP A 95 5.67 4.94 -16.16
N GLN A 96 4.78 5.89 -15.84
CA GLN A 96 5.13 7.13 -15.11
C GLN A 96 4.99 6.92 -13.61
N TRP A 97 5.83 7.54 -12.79
CA TRP A 97 5.76 7.40 -11.33
C TRP A 97 4.64 8.24 -10.71
N MET A 98 3.77 7.57 -9.95
CA MET A 98 2.81 8.17 -9.04
C MET A 98 3.30 7.97 -7.61
N ARG A 99 3.43 9.05 -6.84
CA ARG A 99 3.80 9.03 -5.41
C ARG A 99 2.57 9.21 -4.55
N LEU A 100 2.33 8.29 -3.63
CA LEU A 100 1.17 8.23 -2.75
C LEU A 100 1.66 8.22 -1.30
N LEU A 101 1.43 9.33 -0.58
CA LEU A 101 1.59 9.37 0.87
C LEU A 101 0.33 8.78 1.51
N VAL A 102 0.49 7.67 2.22
CA VAL A 102 -0.57 7.01 2.99
C VAL A 102 -0.38 7.26 4.47
N GLU A 103 -1.47 7.59 5.14
CA GLU A 103 -1.51 7.93 6.57
C GLU A 103 -2.67 7.21 7.25
N LYS A 104 -2.72 7.27 8.58
CA LYS A 104 -3.82 6.72 9.40
C LYS A 104 -5.21 6.92 8.75
N GLY A 105 -5.94 5.81 8.60
CA GLY A 105 -7.27 5.73 8.00
C GLY A 105 -7.29 5.58 6.47
N ASP A 106 -6.14 5.60 5.80
CA ASP A 106 -6.07 5.34 4.36
C ASP A 106 -6.11 3.83 4.09
N PHE A 107 -7.06 3.40 3.26
CA PHE A 107 -7.11 2.08 2.65
C PHE A 107 -6.63 2.20 1.20
N ILE A 108 -5.67 1.36 0.81
CA ILE A 108 -5.13 1.30 -0.55
C ILE A 108 -5.08 -0.15 -1.04
N LEU A 109 -5.39 -0.34 -2.31
CA LEU A 109 -5.11 -1.56 -3.08
C LEU A 109 -4.24 -1.21 -4.27
N VAL A 110 -3.08 -1.85 -4.35
CA VAL A 110 -2.24 -1.90 -5.54
C VAL A 110 -2.51 -3.24 -6.24
N PRO A 111 -2.97 -3.26 -7.50
CA PRO A 111 -3.39 -4.49 -8.15
C PRO A 111 -2.19 -5.38 -8.47
N ALA A 112 -2.43 -6.69 -8.58
CA ALA A 112 -1.42 -7.64 -9.03
C ALA A 112 -0.69 -7.19 -10.31
N ASN A 113 0.59 -7.56 -10.41
CA ASN A 113 1.49 -7.26 -11.53
C ASN A 113 1.75 -5.77 -11.79
N ARG A 114 1.49 -4.91 -10.79
CA ARG A 114 1.80 -3.49 -10.85
C ARG A 114 3.18 -3.22 -10.24
N ASN A 115 4.06 -2.59 -11.02
CA ASN A 115 5.36 -2.15 -10.50
C ASN A 115 5.17 -1.06 -9.44
N HIS A 116 5.75 -1.29 -8.27
CA HIS A 116 5.72 -0.36 -7.16
C HIS A 116 6.94 -0.54 -6.24
N LEU A 117 7.12 0.39 -5.32
CA LEU A 117 8.01 0.30 -4.18
C LEU A 117 7.37 1.01 -2.99
N PHE A 118 7.83 0.67 -1.79
CA PHE A 118 7.36 1.25 -0.55
C PHE A 118 8.53 1.65 0.35
N TYR A 119 8.43 2.81 0.98
CA TYR A 119 9.38 3.23 2.00
C TYR A 119 8.70 4.04 3.09
N LEU A 120 9.27 3.99 4.29
CA LEU A 120 8.82 4.78 5.42
C LEU A 120 9.21 6.25 5.25
N THR A 121 8.39 7.15 5.78
CA THR A 121 8.78 8.55 5.95
C THR A 121 9.86 8.67 7.05
N PRO A 122 10.42 9.87 7.31
CA PRO A 122 11.39 10.07 8.38
C PRO A 122 10.89 9.68 9.78
N THR A 123 9.57 9.58 10.00
CA THR A 123 9.01 9.12 11.28
C THR A 123 9.25 7.63 11.53
N LYS A 124 9.60 6.85 10.48
CA LYS A 124 9.91 5.42 10.52
C LYS A 124 8.86 4.59 11.27
N THR A 125 7.59 5.02 11.23
CA THR A 125 6.49 4.38 11.95
C THR A 125 5.32 4.14 11.01
N ILE A 126 4.88 2.89 10.90
CA ILE A 126 3.61 2.55 10.25
C ILE A 126 3.03 1.28 10.86
N GLN A 127 1.72 1.25 11.06
CA GLN A 127 0.98 0.05 11.42
C GLN A 127 -0.15 -0.13 10.41
N CYS A 128 -0.24 -1.31 9.81
CA CYS A 128 -1.21 -1.59 8.76
C CYS A 128 -1.92 -2.92 8.98
N VAL A 129 -3.22 -2.97 8.71
CA VAL A 129 -3.88 -4.23 8.37
C VAL A 129 -3.52 -4.59 6.93
N ARG A 130 -3.18 -5.85 6.68
CA ARG A 130 -3.01 -6.39 5.34
C ARG A 130 -4.15 -7.37 5.03
N LEU A 131 -4.65 -7.38 3.80
CA LEU A 131 -5.72 -8.29 3.35
C LEU A 131 -5.24 -9.20 2.23
N PHE A 132 -5.63 -10.47 2.27
CA PHE A 132 -5.05 -11.54 1.44
C PHE A 132 -6.11 -12.43 0.80
N LYS A 133 -5.83 -12.91 -0.42
CA LYS A 133 -6.54 -14.05 -1.02
C LYS A 133 -6.00 -15.37 -0.44
N GLU A 134 -6.63 -16.49 -0.78
CA GLU A 134 -6.17 -17.82 -0.34
C GLU A 134 -4.75 -18.11 -0.87
N ASN A 135 -3.88 -18.65 0.01
CA ASN A 135 -2.46 -18.94 -0.28
C ASN A 135 -1.65 -17.71 -0.78
N PRO A 136 -1.48 -16.66 0.04
CA PRO A 136 -0.89 -15.41 -0.43
C PRO A 136 0.58 -15.56 -0.84
N SER A 137 0.92 -15.01 -2.00
CA SER A 137 2.32 -14.86 -2.44
C SER A 137 2.88 -13.49 -2.04
N TRP A 138 3.79 -13.49 -1.05
CA TRP A 138 4.52 -12.30 -0.60
C TRP A 138 5.76 -11.99 -1.42
N THR A 139 6.13 -12.87 -2.33
CA THR A 139 7.43 -12.85 -2.97
C THR A 139 7.51 -11.65 -3.91
N PRO A 140 8.36 -10.65 -3.62
CA PRO A 140 8.59 -9.58 -4.56
C PRO A 140 9.32 -10.14 -5.78
N ILE A 141 8.80 -9.87 -6.97
CA ILE A 141 9.52 -10.11 -8.22
C ILE A 141 10.09 -8.77 -8.65
N TYR A 142 11.40 -8.60 -8.47
CA TYR A 142 12.09 -7.36 -8.79
C TYR A 142 12.15 -7.15 -10.31
N ARG A 143 11.95 -5.90 -10.74
CA ARG A 143 12.10 -5.53 -12.15
C ARG A 143 13.58 -5.67 -12.57
N SER A 144 13.82 -6.40 -13.65
CA SER A 144 15.15 -6.58 -14.27
C SER A 144 15.60 -5.34 -15.03
#